data_AF-A0A0E2H426-F1
#
_entry.id   AF-A0A0E2H426-F1
#
_cell.length_a   1.000
_cell.length_b   1.000
_cell.length_c   1.000
_cell.angle_alpha   90.00
_cell.angle_beta   90.00
_cell.angle_gamma   90.00
#
_symmetry.space_group_name_H-M   'P 1'
#
loop_
_entity.id
_entity.type
_entity.pdbx_description
1 polymer ?
#
loop_
_entity_poly.entity_id
_entity_poly.type
_entity_poly.pdbx_seq_one_letter_code
_entity_poly.pdbx_strand_id
1 'polypeptide(L)'
;MARLQQGNFVSLFTGMSQIFIAAVILTVLFAVNIIGTKQAAVVNTIICAVMTGAILAFAAFGLPKADFPYIFQTGHLFYKGVPNFMAALALLSFATGGASVICQLGGEAENPGRDIPLVMIISTVLVGIMYVLVALVAVGVFPIDKVADQNLTIVAFEVLPRPVYYVFVIGAALGATSSTLNAQLSWVTKPLIVACEDGLLPQSLATVTERGAAWKILTVFYVLGMGPILTGFDLGFISKLSTSVSLLQKVLVLASLWFLASKYPQCAGRTKLKIPVSLYKPWSVFGAVTAVVLASSLLASMPKQSVTLLLGLLAVSWVYACAGLKKKEIPQDLDVDYIGGDQKKKEPEK
;
A
#
# COMPACT_ATOMS: atom_id res chain seq x y z
N MET A 1 -7.92 30.90 11.50
CA MET A 1 -6.86 30.72 10.48
C MET A 1 -5.76 29.76 10.92
N ALA A 2 -5.19 29.85 12.14
CA ALA A 2 -4.18 28.89 12.62
C ALA A 2 -4.60 27.40 12.69
N ARG A 3 -5.92 27.12 12.74
CA ARG A 3 -6.45 25.74 12.82
C ARG A 3 -6.50 25.00 11.48
N LEU A 4 -6.41 25.70 10.34
CA LEU A 4 -6.37 25.06 9.01
C LEU A 4 -5.02 24.39 8.72
N GLN A 5 -3.94 24.84 9.36
CA GLN A 5 -2.59 24.26 9.17
C GLN A 5 -2.37 22.94 9.93
N GLN A 6 -3.20 22.61 10.93
CA GLN A 6 -2.97 21.44 11.80
C GLN A 6 -3.60 20.13 11.30
N GLY A 7 -4.07 20.05 10.06
CA GLY A 7 -4.61 18.79 9.50
C GLY A 7 -5.90 18.29 10.17
N ASN A 8 -6.51 19.09 11.05
CA ASN A 8 -7.64 18.72 11.88
C ASN A 8 -8.99 18.98 11.15
N PHE A 9 -9.11 18.43 9.95
CA PHE A 9 -10.15 18.81 8.99
C PHE A 9 -11.58 18.54 9.46
N VAL A 10 -11.81 17.37 10.05
CA VAL A 10 -13.19 16.92 10.33
C VAL A 10 -13.75 17.50 11.64
N SER A 11 -12.88 17.78 12.62
CA SER A 11 -13.28 18.45 13.86
C SER A 11 -13.71 19.91 13.62
N LEU A 12 -13.19 20.54 12.56
CA LEU A 12 -13.54 21.91 12.19
C LEU A 12 -14.94 22.07 11.58
N PHE A 13 -15.42 21.08 10.83
CA PHE A 13 -16.74 21.15 10.17
C PHE A 13 -17.87 20.54 10.99
N THR A 14 -17.57 19.60 11.88
CA THR A 14 -18.60 18.84 12.61
C THR A 14 -18.65 19.14 14.10
N GLY A 15 -17.62 19.77 14.67
CA GLY A 15 -17.46 19.92 16.11
C GLY A 15 -17.22 18.59 16.86
N MET A 16 -17.12 17.46 16.13
CA MET A 16 -16.91 16.14 16.70
C MET A 16 -15.42 15.81 16.86
N SER A 17 -15.10 14.97 17.86
CA SER A 17 -13.74 14.48 18.07
C SER A 17 -13.25 13.68 16.85
N GLN A 18 -12.01 13.92 16.41
CA GLN A 18 -11.38 13.19 15.31
C GLN A 18 -11.39 11.66 15.54
N ILE A 19 -11.24 11.24 16.80
CA ILE A 19 -11.31 9.84 17.21
C ILE A 19 -12.69 9.25 16.87
N PHE A 20 -13.76 9.99 17.16
CA PHE A 20 -15.13 9.56 16.88
C PHE A 20 -15.36 9.39 15.39
N ILE A 21 -14.95 10.38 14.58
CA ILE A 21 -15.07 10.33 13.12
C ILE A 21 -14.30 9.12 12.55
N ALA A 22 -13.04 8.93 12.97
CA ALA A 22 -12.23 7.80 12.50
C ALA A 22 -12.87 6.45 12.86
N ALA A 23 -13.39 6.33 14.08
CA ALA A 23 -14.10 5.13 14.53
C ALA A 23 -15.39 4.87 13.72
N VAL A 24 -16.16 5.91 13.42
CA VAL A 24 -17.37 5.81 12.59
C VAL A 24 -17.01 5.38 11.17
N ILE A 25 -16.00 6.01 10.54
CA ILE A 25 -15.56 5.65 9.18
C ILE A 25 -15.11 4.18 9.14
N LEU A 26 -14.26 3.76 10.09
CA LEU A 26 -13.82 2.36 10.17
C LEU A 26 -15.00 1.40 10.33
N THR A 27 -15.98 1.73 11.18
CA THR A 27 -17.16 0.91 11.43
C THR A 27 -18.07 0.80 10.20
N VAL A 28 -18.30 1.91 9.50
CA VAL A 28 -19.09 1.93 8.26
C VAL A 28 -18.42 1.10 7.18
N LEU A 29 -17.11 1.28 6.96
CA LEU A 29 -16.38 0.51 5.95
C LEU A 29 -16.30 -0.98 6.30
N PHE A 30 -16.13 -1.31 7.58
CA PHE A 30 -16.21 -2.69 8.06
C PHE A 30 -17.57 -3.32 7.75
N ALA A 31 -18.67 -2.62 8.08
CA ALA A 31 -20.02 -3.10 7.81
C ALA A 31 -20.26 -3.32 6.30
N VAL A 32 -19.83 -2.37 5.47
CA VAL A 32 -19.93 -2.47 4.00
C VAL A 32 -19.15 -3.69 3.48
N ASN A 33 -17.94 -3.93 3.98
CA ASN A 33 -17.12 -5.07 3.55
C ASN A 33 -17.66 -6.43 4.03
N ILE A 34 -18.41 -6.49 5.14
CA ILE A 34 -19.15 -7.69 5.54
C ILE A 34 -20.37 -7.94 4.64
N ILE A 35 -21.11 -6.87 4.30
CA ILE A 35 -22.36 -6.97 3.53
C ILE A 35 -22.11 -7.29 2.05
N GLY A 36 -20.94 -7.01 1.51
CA GLY A 36 -20.54 -7.41 0.15
C GLY A 36 -19.99 -6.26 -0.69
N THR A 37 -18.90 -6.54 -1.39
CA THR A 37 -17.94 -5.53 -1.87
C THR A 37 -18.20 -5.00 -3.28
N LYS A 38 -19.16 -5.55 -4.03
CA LYS A 38 -19.42 -5.12 -5.42
C LYS A 38 -19.80 -3.63 -5.53
N GLN A 39 -20.71 -3.16 -4.67
CA GLN A 39 -21.10 -1.74 -4.67
C GLN A 39 -20.00 -0.84 -4.09
N ALA A 40 -19.25 -1.35 -3.10
CA ALA A 40 -18.11 -0.65 -2.52
C ALA A 40 -17.01 -0.39 -3.56
N ALA A 41 -16.78 -1.32 -4.49
CA ALA A 41 -15.81 -1.17 -5.56
C ALA A 41 -16.16 -0.03 -6.52
N VAL A 42 -17.44 0.10 -6.91
CA VAL A 42 -17.89 1.20 -7.80
C VAL A 42 -17.70 2.55 -7.13
N VAL A 43 -18.12 2.69 -5.87
CA VAL A 43 -17.93 3.91 -5.09
C VAL A 43 -16.44 4.25 -4.96
N ASN A 44 -15.60 3.24 -4.70
CA ASN A 44 -14.15 3.43 -4.60
C ASN A 44 -13.54 3.94 -5.92
N THR A 45 -13.98 3.40 -7.06
CA THR A 45 -13.56 3.87 -8.38
C THR A 45 -13.94 5.34 -8.63
N ILE A 46 -15.15 5.74 -8.26
CA ILE A 46 -15.60 7.14 -8.38
C ILE A 46 -14.73 8.05 -7.50
N ILE A 47 -14.48 7.67 -6.24
CA ILE A 47 -13.62 8.44 -5.32
C ILE A 47 -12.21 8.59 -5.91
N CYS A 48 -11.62 7.50 -6.40
CA CYS A 48 -10.30 7.53 -7.04
C CYS A 48 -10.26 8.44 -8.28
N ALA A 49 -11.30 8.41 -9.11
CA ALA A 49 -11.40 9.27 -10.29
C ALA A 49 -11.49 10.75 -9.90
N VAL A 50 -12.32 11.09 -8.91
CA VAL A 50 -12.45 12.47 -8.40
C VAL A 50 -11.13 12.95 -7.80
N MET A 51 -10.47 12.12 -6.99
CA MET A 51 -9.18 12.47 -6.37
C MET A 51 -8.07 12.66 -7.42
N THR A 52 -8.04 11.78 -8.42
CA THR A 52 -7.14 11.89 -9.56
C THR A 52 -7.37 13.21 -10.31
N GLY A 53 -8.63 13.54 -10.61
CA GLY A 53 -9.00 14.80 -11.24
C GLY A 53 -8.60 16.02 -10.40
N ALA A 54 -8.75 15.96 -9.07
CA ALA A 54 -8.34 17.03 -8.17
C ALA A 54 -6.82 17.24 -8.16
N ILE A 55 -6.02 16.18 -8.16
CA ILE A 55 -4.55 16.26 -8.25
C ILE A 55 -4.13 16.82 -9.61
N LEU A 56 -4.77 16.39 -10.70
CA LEU A 56 -4.50 16.92 -12.04
C LEU A 56 -4.87 18.40 -12.14
N ALA A 57 -5.98 18.83 -11.52
CA ALA A 57 -6.33 20.24 -11.44
C ALA A 57 -5.28 21.03 -10.62
N PHE A 58 -4.85 20.50 -9.47
CA PHE A 58 -3.77 21.10 -8.68
C PHE A 58 -2.50 21.31 -9.50
N ALA A 59 -2.10 20.30 -10.28
CA ALA A 59 -0.97 20.42 -11.21
C ALA A 59 -1.23 21.47 -12.30
N ALA A 60 -2.39 21.43 -12.96
CA ALA A 60 -2.73 22.32 -14.06
C ALA A 60 -2.76 23.81 -13.67
N PHE A 61 -3.32 24.13 -12.50
CA PHE A 61 -3.35 25.50 -11.98
C PHE A 61 -2.06 25.93 -11.28
N GLY A 62 -1.30 24.96 -10.75
CA GLY A 62 -0.09 25.22 -9.98
C GLY A 62 1.18 25.36 -10.82
N LEU A 63 1.35 24.55 -11.87
CA LEU A 63 2.57 24.56 -12.71
C LEU A 63 2.85 25.92 -13.36
N PRO A 64 1.86 26.68 -13.86
CA PRO A 64 2.11 28.02 -14.39
C PRO A 64 2.62 29.03 -13.34
N LYS A 65 2.40 28.74 -12.05
CA LYS A 65 2.83 29.57 -10.92
C LYS A 65 4.16 29.09 -10.30
N ALA A 66 4.73 27.99 -10.79
CA ALA A 66 5.93 27.38 -10.22
C ALA A 66 7.22 28.07 -10.69
N ASP A 67 8.09 28.42 -9.75
CA ASP A 67 9.46 28.90 -10.01
C ASP A 67 10.39 27.71 -10.28
N PHE A 68 10.49 27.30 -11.56
CA PHE A 68 11.39 26.22 -11.98
C PHE A 68 12.88 26.51 -11.71
N PRO A 69 13.40 27.73 -11.95
CA PRO A 69 14.76 28.08 -11.54
C PRO A 69 15.05 27.82 -10.07
N TYR A 70 14.12 28.12 -9.16
CA TYR A 70 14.26 27.82 -7.73
C TYR A 70 14.35 26.31 -7.48
N ILE A 71 13.48 25.50 -8.10
CA ILE A 71 13.42 24.04 -7.89
C ILE A 71 14.75 23.35 -8.26
N PHE A 72 15.33 23.72 -9.40
CA PHE A 72 16.49 23.02 -9.96
C PHE A 72 17.85 23.51 -9.43
N GLN A 73 17.87 24.38 -8.42
CA GLN A 73 19.10 24.73 -7.71
C GLN A 73 19.61 23.53 -6.90
N THR A 74 20.92 23.24 -7.01
CA THR A 74 21.55 22.06 -6.37
C THR A 74 21.30 21.98 -4.86
N GLY A 75 21.25 23.14 -4.18
CA GLY A 75 20.97 23.21 -2.74
C GLY A 75 19.55 22.77 -2.35
N HIS A 76 18.59 22.87 -3.27
CA HIS A 76 17.20 22.49 -3.04
C HIS A 76 16.92 21.03 -3.42
N LEU A 77 17.64 20.50 -4.42
CA LEU A 77 17.57 19.07 -4.79
C LEU A 77 18.02 18.15 -3.65
N PHE A 78 19.04 18.58 -2.89
CA PHE A 78 19.52 17.89 -1.69
C PHE A 78 19.27 18.73 -0.43
N TYR A 79 18.04 19.24 -0.29
CA TYR A 79 17.66 20.03 0.87
C TYR A 79 18.00 19.30 2.18
N LYS A 80 18.79 19.96 3.05
CA LYS A 80 19.37 19.41 4.28
C LYS A 80 20.24 18.15 4.10
N GLY A 81 20.84 17.98 2.94
CA GLY A 81 21.88 16.98 2.65
C GLY A 81 21.36 15.57 2.32
N VAL A 82 22.32 14.70 1.95
CA VAL A 82 22.08 13.31 1.53
C VAL A 82 21.29 12.48 2.56
N PRO A 83 21.51 12.60 3.89
CA PRO A 83 20.73 11.83 4.87
C PRO A 83 19.22 12.12 4.80
N ASN A 84 18.82 13.38 4.62
CA ASN A 84 17.41 13.74 4.49
C ASN A 84 16.83 13.29 3.15
N PHE A 85 17.62 13.36 2.08
CA PHE A 85 17.22 12.79 0.79
C PHE A 85 16.93 11.28 0.91
N MET A 86 17.78 10.52 1.61
CA MET A 86 17.53 9.09 1.89
C MET A 86 16.28 8.85 2.75
N ALA A 87 16.04 9.70 3.76
CA ALA A 87 14.82 9.61 4.58
C ALA A 87 13.56 9.90 3.75
N ALA A 88 13.61 10.88 2.84
CA ALA A 88 12.53 11.19 1.92
C ALA A 88 12.24 10.01 0.96
N LEU A 89 13.28 9.33 0.44
CA LEU A 89 13.10 8.12 -0.36
C LEU A 89 12.43 6.98 0.44
N ALA A 90 12.75 6.83 1.73
CA ALA A 90 12.11 5.86 2.59
C ALA A 90 10.61 6.15 2.78
N LEU A 91 10.25 7.43 3.01
CA LEU A 91 8.86 7.86 3.12
C LEU A 91 8.11 7.73 1.78
N LEU A 92 8.76 8.04 0.66
CA LEU A 92 8.19 7.85 -0.68
C LEU A 92 7.92 6.37 -0.97
N SER A 93 8.79 5.48 -0.49
CA SER A 93 8.60 4.03 -0.61
C SER A 93 7.36 3.54 0.14
N PHE A 94 7.02 4.16 1.27
CA PHE A 94 5.75 3.93 1.94
C PHE A 94 4.57 4.42 1.09
N ALA A 95 4.64 5.65 0.59
CA ALA A 95 3.58 6.27 -0.21
C ALA A 95 3.30 5.57 -1.56
N THR A 96 4.23 4.75 -2.05
CA THR A 96 4.14 4.01 -3.33
C THR A 96 3.91 2.51 -3.15
N GLY A 97 3.78 2.02 -1.92
CA GLY A 97 3.69 0.57 -1.62
C GLY A 97 2.42 -0.13 -2.16
N GLY A 98 1.38 0.63 -2.49
CA GLY A 98 0.05 0.12 -2.84
C GLY A 98 -0.01 -0.75 -4.10
N ALA A 99 0.90 -0.57 -5.06
CA ALA A 99 0.85 -1.34 -6.32
C ALA A 99 0.96 -2.85 -6.09
N SER A 100 1.76 -3.28 -5.10
CA SER A 100 1.98 -4.71 -4.79
C SER A 100 0.75 -5.43 -4.23
N VAL A 101 -0.22 -4.68 -3.71
CA VAL A 101 -1.44 -5.22 -3.09
C VAL A 101 -2.32 -5.93 -4.11
N ILE A 102 -2.30 -5.50 -5.38
CA ILE A 102 -3.12 -6.09 -6.44
C ILE A 102 -2.84 -7.59 -6.63
N CYS A 103 -1.63 -8.04 -6.31
CA CYS A 103 -1.25 -9.46 -6.35
C CYS A 103 -2.12 -10.32 -5.41
N GLN A 104 -2.57 -9.76 -4.29
CA GLN A 104 -3.44 -10.45 -3.33
C GLN A 104 -4.85 -10.65 -3.87
N LEU A 105 -5.25 -9.84 -4.86
CA LEU A 105 -6.54 -9.93 -5.53
C LEU A 105 -6.49 -10.84 -6.76
N GLY A 106 -5.41 -11.60 -6.97
CA GLY A 106 -5.20 -12.34 -8.22
C GLY A 106 -6.22 -13.42 -8.53
N GLY A 107 -6.83 -14.05 -7.52
CA GLY A 107 -7.92 -15.02 -7.71
C GLY A 107 -9.24 -14.39 -8.17
N GLU A 108 -9.37 -13.07 -8.10
CA GLU A 108 -10.56 -12.33 -8.59
C GLU A 108 -10.28 -11.56 -9.89
N ALA A 109 -9.04 -11.55 -10.37
CA ALA A 109 -8.69 -10.92 -11.64
C ALA A 109 -9.21 -11.77 -12.81
N GLU A 110 -9.71 -11.11 -13.86
CA GLU A 110 -10.20 -11.79 -15.07
C GLU A 110 -9.06 -12.47 -15.84
N ASN A 111 -7.93 -11.78 -16.02
CA ASN A 111 -6.72 -12.35 -16.60
C ASN A 111 -5.48 -12.05 -15.74
N PRO A 112 -5.29 -12.74 -14.59
CA PRO A 112 -4.25 -12.39 -13.62
C PRO A 112 -2.84 -12.34 -14.23
N GLY A 113 -2.53 -13.24 -15.17
CA GLY A 113 -1.21 -13.25 -15.82
C GLY A 113 -0.90 -12.03 -16.66
N ARG A 114 -1.92 -11.32 -17.18
CA ARG A 114 -1.76 -10.10 -17.98
C ARG A 114 -2.05 -8.85 -17.15
N ASP A 115 -3.16 -8.86 -16.44
CA ASP A 115 -3.74 -7.67 -15.83
C ASP A 115 -2.95 -7.23 -14.61
N ILE A 116 -2.51 -8.16 -13.75
CA ILE A 116 -1.72 -7.83 -12.55
C ILE A 116 -0.39 -7.15 -12.94
N PRO A 117 0.44 -7.73 -13.84
CA PRO A 117 1.63 -7.04 -14.34
C PRO A 117 1.36 -5.65 -14.93
N LEU A 118 0.36 -5.54 -15.79
CA LEU A 118 0.06 -4.32 -16.52
C LEU A 118 -0.43 -3.22 -15.58
N VAL A 119 -1.34 -3.55 -14.67
CA VAL A 119 -1.86 -2.62 -13.66
C VAL A 119 -0.74 -2.17 -12.73
N MET A 120 0.14 -3.06 -12.26
CA MET A 120 1.28 -2.67 -11.42
C MET A 120 2.17 -1.63 -12.12
N ILE A 121 2.53 -1.85 -13.39
CA ILE A 121 3.40 -0.93 -14.13
C ILE A 121 2.69 0.39 -14.40
N ILE A 122 1.49 0.35 -14.98
CA ILE A 122 0.76 1.56 -15.37
C ILE A 122 0.42 2.41 -14.15
N SER A 123 -0.12 1.80 -13.09
CA SER A 123 -0.49 2.55 -11.87
C SER A 123 0.74 3.16 -11.21
N THR A 124 1.86 2.43 -11.12
CA THR A 124 3.10 2.95 -10.51
C THR A 124 3.67 4.12 -11.30
N VAL A 125 3.73 4.01 -12.63
CA VAL A 125 4.23 5.09 -13.50
C VAL A 125 3.32 6.32 -13.41
N LEU A 126 2.00 6.12 -13.49
CA LEU A 126 1.02 7.20 -13.45
C LEU A 126 1.04 7.94 -12.10
N VAL A 127 1.10 7.21 -10.98
CA VAL A 127 1.26 7.82 -9.64
C VAL A 127 2.62 8.51 -9.51
N GLY A 128 3.69 7.93 -10.05
CA GLY A 128 5.01 8.55 -10.07
C GLY A 128 4.99 9.92 -10.78
N ILE A 129 4.34 10.00 -11.94
CA ILE A 129 4.14 11.27 -12.66
C ILE A 129 3.35 12.25 -11.79
N MET A 130 2.26 11.82 -11.15
CA MET A 130 1.48 12.68 -10.26
C MET A 130 2.30 13.22 -9.09
N TYR A 131 3.13 12.39 -8.47
CA TYR A 131 4.01 12.81 -7.37
C TYR A 131 5.04 13.84 -7.83
N VAL A 132 5.62 13.68 -9.02
CA VAL A 132 6.51 14.68 -9.61
C VAL A 132 5.76 15.99 -9.84
N LEU A 133 4.57 15.94 -10.45
CA LEU A 133 3.75 17.14 -10.69
C LEU A 133 3.41 17.87 -9.39
N VAL A 134 2.99 17.13 -8.36
CA VAL A 134 2.67 17.70 -7.04
C VAL A 134 3.92 18.33 -6.40
N ALA A 135 5.07 17.66 -6.45
CA ALA A 135 6.32 18.18 -5.89
C ALA A 135 6.78 19.46 -6.61
N LEU A 136 6.70 19.50 -7.94
CA LEU A 136 7.02 20.68 -8.74
C LEU A 136 6.17 21.88 -8.35
N VAL A 137 4.86 21.70 -8.19
CA VAL A 137 3.97 22.78 -7.75
C VAL A 137 4.24 23.18 -6.30
N ALA A 138 4.40 22.21 -5.39
CA ALA A 138 4.60 22.49 -3.97
C ALA A 138 5.88 23.32 -3.71
N VAL A 139 7.00 22.90 -4.29
CA VAL A 139 8.30 23.57 -4.12
C VAL A 139 8.45 24.80 -5.03
N GLY A 140 7.76 24.82 -6.17
CA GLY A 140 7.81 25.96 -7.09
C GLY A 140 6.98 27.16 -6.62
N VAL A 141 5.93 26.96 -5.83
CA VAL A 141 5.04 28.04 -5.38
C VAL A 141 5.48 28.63 -4.04
N PHE A 142 6.09 27.82 -3.16
CA PHE A 142 6.59 28.26 -1.86
C PHE A 142 7.99 27.71 -1.57
N PRO A 143 8.84 28.45 -0.83
CA PRO A 143 10.13 27.94 -0.38
C PRO A 143 10.00 26.62 0.40
N ILE A 144 10.97 25.71 0.25
CA ILE A 144 10.93 24.36 0.84
C ILE A 144 10.63 24.41 2.35
N ASP A 145 11.20 25.36 3.09
CA ASP A 145 10.99 25.49 4.53
C ASP A 145 9.52 25.74 4.93
N LYS A 146 8.70 26.28 4.03
CA LYS A 146 7.27 26.54 4.28
C LYS A 146 6.37 25.37 3.91
N VAL A 147 6.85 24.43 3.11
CA VAL A 147 6.08 23.26 2.63
C VAL A 147 6.57 21.95 3.20
N ALA A 148 7.81 21.90 3.69
CA ALA A 148 8.36 20.76 4.40
C ALA A 148 7.50 20.42 5.61
N ASP A 149 7.11 19.14 5.71
CA ASP A 149 6.26 18.59 6.77
C ASP A 149 4.89 19.30 6.91
N GLN A 150 4.47 20.06 5.90
CA GLN A 150 3.17 20.72 5.86
C GLN A 150 2.17 19.99 4.98
N ASN A 151 0.89 20.26 5.21
CA ASN A 151 -0.17 19.74 4.38
C ASN A 151 -0.23 20.50 3.02
N LEU A 152 -0.37 19.75 1.92
CA LEU A 152 -0.53 20.29 0.56
C LEU A 152 -1.68 21.28 0.40
N THR A 153 -2.66 21.27 1.31
CA THR A 153 -3.76 22.24 1.33
C THR A 153 -3.30 23.70 1.43
N ILE A 154 -2.13 24.00 1.99
CA ILE A 154 -1.57 25.35 2.02
C ILE A 154 -1.25 25.82 0.59
N VAL A 155 -0.56 24.97 -0.18
CA VAL A 155 -0.25 25.26 -1.59
C VAL A 155 -1.53 25.26 -2.42
N ALA A 156 -2.45 24.32 -2.16
CA ALA A 156 -3.70 24.19 -2.90
C ALA A 156 -4.56 25.44 -2.77
N PHE A 157 -4.55 26.09 -1.60
CA PHE A 157 -5.30 27.33 -1.37
C PHE A 157 -4.82 28.50 -2.24
N GLU A 158 -3.52 28.52 -2.56
CA GLU A 158 -2.88 29.56 -3.37
C GLU A 158 -3.06 29.31 -4.87
N VAL A 159 -3.01 28.04 -5.28
CA VAL A 159 -3.03 27.70 -6.71
C VAL A 159 -4.43 27.48 -7.26
N LEU A 160 -5.35 26.88 -6.48
CA LEU A 160 -6.66 26.44 -6.96
C LEU A 160 -7.76 27.51 -6.83
N PRO A 161 -8.70 27.56 -7.79
CA PRO A 161 -9.98 28.24 -7.60
C PRO A 161 -10.76 27.67 -6.40
N ARG A 162 -11.52 28.51 -5.70
CA ARG A 162 -12.23 28.13 -4.45
C ARG A 162 -13.08 26.86 -4.56
N PRO A 163 -13.91 26.65 -5.61
CA PRO A 163 -14.70 25.42 -5.71
C PRO A 163 -13.83 24.17 -5.84
N VAL A 164 -12.78 24.24 -6.67
CA VAL A 164 -11.84 23.13 -6.90
C VAL A 164 -11.01 22.85 -5.66
N TYR A 165 -10.62 23.89 -4.93
CA TYR A 165 -9.94 23.78 -3.64
C TYR A 165 -10.76 22.95 -2.64
N TYR A 166 -12.06 23.21 -2.50
CA TYR A 166 -12.90 22.42 -1.59
C TYR A 166 -12.99 20.95 -2.01
N VAL A 167 -13.11 20.67 -3.31
CA VAL A 167 -13.09 19.30 -3.82
C VAL A 167 -11.75 18.62 -3.55
N PHE A 168 -10.63 19.31 -3.79
CA PHE A 168 -9.28 18.81 -3.51
C PHE A 168 -9.10 18.45 -2.04
N VAL A 169 -9.53 19.35 -1.16
CA VAL A 169 -9.45 19.20 0.29
C VAL A 169 -10.31 18.04 0.79
N ILE A 170 -11.58 17.98 0.39
CA ILE A 170 -12.52 16.93 0.81
C ILE A 170 -12.08 15.58 0.25
N GLY A 171 -11.66 15.56 -1.02
CA GLY A 171 -11.13 14.38 -1.69
C GLY A 171 -9.86 13.86 -1.02
N ALA A 172 -8.94 14.74 -0.61
CA ALA A 172 -7.73 14.35 0.11
C ALA A 172 -8.02 13.81 1.52
N ALA A 173 -8.90 14.47 2.27
CA ALA A 173 -9.16 14.13 3.68
C ALA A 173 -10.07 12.90 3.85
N LEU A 174 -11.19 12.86 3.12
CA LEU A 174 -12.18 11.78 3.24
C LEU A 174 -12.01 10.74 2.15
N GLY A 175 -11.82 11.19 0.91
CA GLY A 175 -11.70 10.31 -0.25
C GLY A 175 -10.49 9.40 -0.16
N ALA A 176 -9.29 9.96 -0.01
CA ALA A 176 -8.03 9.21 0.00
C ALA A 176 -7.97 8.20 1.17
N THR A 177 -8.31 8.64 2.38
CA THR A 177 -8.23 7.79 3.57
C THR A 177 -9.29 6.69 3.55
N SER A 178 -10.54 7.03 3.20
CA SER A 178 -11.62 6.04 3.15
C SER A 178 -11.43 5.05 2.01
N SER A 179 -10.97 5.50 0.84
CA SER A 179 -10.71 4.61 -0.30
C SER A 179 -9.55 3.64 -0.01
N THR A 180 -8.48 4.13 0.60
CA THR A 180 -7.34 3.30 1.02
C THR A 180 -7.75 2.28 2.07
N LEU A 181 -8.51 2.69 3.09
CA LEU A 181 -9.00 1.79 4.13
C LEU A 181 -9.98 0.75 3.57
N ASN A 182 -10.88 1.15 2.68
CA ASN A 182 -11.80 0.24 2.01
C ASN A 182 -11.05 -0.77 1.13
N ALA A 183 -10.06 -0.31 0.35
CA ALA A 183 -9.20 -1.20 -0.42
C ALA A 183 -8.49 -2.19 0.51
N GLN A 184 -7.93 -1.72 1.64
CA GLN A 184 -7.28 -2.57 2.64
C GLN A 184 -8.18 -3.69 3.14
N LEU A 185 -9.41 -3.36 3.56
CA LEU A 185 -10.37 -4.35 4.04
C LEU A 185 -10.77 -5.36 2.95
N SER A 186 -10.78 -4.95 1.68
CA SER A 186 -11.12 -5.82 0.55
C SER A 186 -10.06 -6.90 0.26
N TRP A 187 -8.77 -6.59 0.40
CA TRP A 187 -7.71 -7.55 0.07
C TRP A 187 -7.16 -8.31 1.27
N VAL A 188 -7.21 -7.75 2.47
CA VAL A 188 -6.45 -8.26 3.64
C VAL A 188 -6.85 -9.68 4.06
N THR A 189 -8.09 -10.08 3.79
CA THR A 189 -8.62 -11.40 4.13
C THR A 189 -8.06 -12.51 3.25
N LYS A 190 -7.74 -12.21 2.01
CA LYS A 190 -7.42 -13.19 0.96
C LYS A 190 -6.19 -14.03 1.27
N PRO A 191 -5.00 -13.46 1.59
CA PRO A 191 -3.85 -14.28 1.95
C PRO A 191 -4.07 -15.08 3.24
N LEU A 192 -4.94 -14.61 4.13
CA LEU A 192 -5.24 -15.30 5.39
C LEU A 192 -6.22 -16.47 5.19
N ILE A 193 -7.14 -16.38 4.23
CA ILE A 193 -7.96 -17.52 3.79
C ILE A 193 -7.04 -18.62 3.26
N VAL A 194 -6.12 -18.29 2.35
CA VAL A 194 -5.15 -19.26 1.83
C VAL A 194 -4.31 -19.87 2.97
N ALA A 195 -3.86 -19.07 3.92
CA ALA A 195 -3.15 -19.59 5.10
C ALA A 195 -4.02 -20.53 5.98
N CYS A 196 -5.35 -20.37 6.00
CA CYS A 196 -6.26 -21.30 6.67
C CYS A 196 -6.50 -22.58 5.85
N GLU A 197 -6.50 -22.50 4.53
CA GLU A 197 -6.60 -23.65 3.60
C GLU A 197 -5.33 -24.50 3.66
N ASP A 198 -4.16 -23.85 3.67
CA ASP A 198 -2.88 -24.45 4.04
C ASP A 198 -2.85 -24.89 5.51
N GLY A 199 -3.88 -24.53 6.29
CA GLY A 199 -4.08 -24.72 7.73
C GLY A 199 -2.87 -24.39 8.59
N LEU A 200 -2.15 -23.34 8.20
CA LEU A 200 -1.29 -22.55 9.07
C LEU A 200 -2.13 -21.75 10.07
N LEU A 201 -3.41 -21.55 9.83
CA LEU A 201 -4.35 -20.91 10.74
C LEU A 201 -5.60 -21.78 10.95
N PRO A 202 -6.38 -21.57 12.03
CA PRO A 202 -7.62 -22.32 12.25
C PRO A 202 -8.59 -22.17 11.08
N GLN A 203 -9.04 -23.29 10.50
CA GLN A 203 -9.96 -23.31 9.35
C GLN A 203 -11.23 -22.48 9.57
N SER A 204 -11.69 -22.38 10.82
CA SER A 204 -12.86 -21.58 11.16
C SER A 204 -12.71 -20.08 10.82
N LEU A 205 -11.48 -19.54 10.71
CA LEU A 205 -11.25 -18.15 10.33
C LEU A 205 -11.53 -17.89 8.84
N ALA A 206 -11.37 -18.89 7.98
CA ALA A 206 -11.70 -18.80 6.56
C ALA A 206 -13.19 -18.92 6.25
N THR A 207 -14.08 -18.98 7.26
CA THR A 207 -15.52 -18.97 7.03
C THR A 207 -15.95 -17.68 6.33
N VAL A 208 -16.48 -17.81 5.11
CA VAL A 208 -17.03 -16.72 4.31
C VAL A 208 -18.55 -16.65 4.42
N THR A 209 -19.12 -15.44 4.30
CA THR A 209 -20.57 -15.25 4.15
C THR A 209 -21.05 -15.67 2.76
N GLU A 210 -22.37 -15.72 2.53
CA GLU A 210 -22.95 -15.98 1.20
C GLU A 210 -22.42 -15.04 0.10
N ARG A 211 -21.96 -13.86 0.49
CA ARG A 211 -21.43 -12.83 -0.41
C ARG A 211 -19.90 -12.79 -0.46
N GLY A 212 -19.23 -13.81 0.10
CA GLY A 212 -17.78 -14.01 0.01
C GLY A 212 -16.94 -13.28 1.07
N ALA A 213 -17.55 -12.66 2.09
CA ALA A 213 -16.80 -11.91 3.09
C ALA A 213 -16.31 -12.83 4.23
N ALA A 214 -14.99 -12.89 4.47
CA ALA A 214 -14.41 -13.60 5.62
C ALA A 214 -14.58 -12.79 6.91
N TRP A 215 -15.81 -12.78 7.43
CA TRP A 215 -16.24 -11.86 8.50
C TRP A 215 -15.41 -11.98 9.79
N LYS A 216 -14.93 -13.18 10.15
CA LYS A 216 -14.10 -13.37 11.36
C LYS A 216 -12.75 -12.68 11.22
N ILE A 217 -12.08 -12.85 10.07
CA ILE A 217 -10.82 -12.18 9.78
C ILE A 217 -11.04 -10.67 9.75
N LEU A 218 -12.08 -10.19 9.06
CA LEU A 218 -12.43 -8.76 9.05
C LEU A 218 -12.67 -8.22 10.46
N THR A 219 -13.34 -8.97 11.33
CA THR A 219 -13.63 -8.55 12.71
C THR A 219 -12.34 -8.42 13.53
N VAL A 220 -11.38 -9.32 13.34
CA VAL A 220 -10.06 -9.22 13.98
C VAL A 220 -9.36 -7.92 13.54
N PHE A 221 -9.35 -7.62 12.23
CA PHE A 221 -8.77 -6.37 11.73
C PHE A 221 -9.51 -5.13 12.21
N TYR A 222 -10.84 -5.18 12.33
CA TYR A 222 -11.63 -4.11 12.89
C TYR A 222 -11.23 -3.80 14.33
N VAL A 223 -11.14 -4.83 15.20
CA VAL A 223 -10.73 -4.65 16.60
C VAL A 223 -9.29 -4.13 16.70
N LEU A 224 -8.37 -4.70 15.92
CA LEU A 224 -6.97 -4.27 15.88
C LEU A 224 -6.82 -2.83 15.35
N GLY A 225 -7.65 -2.41 14.40
CA GLY A 225 -7.67 -1.04 13.89
C GLY A 225 -8.32 -0.05 14.86
N MET A 226 -9.34 -0.48 15.59
CA MET A 226 -10.06 0.37 16.54
C MET A 226 -9.20 0.71 17.77
N GLY A 227 -8.37 -0.23 18.24
CA GLY A 227 -7.50 -0.01 19.41
C GLY A 227 -6.64 1.26 19.30
N PRO A 228 -5.79 1.41 18.28
CA PRO A 228 -4.96 2.61 18.06
C PRO A 228 -5.77 3.89 17.90
N ILE A 229 -6.95 3.82 17.26
CA ILE A 229 -7.85 4.99 17.10
C ILE A 229 -8.34 5.48 18.46
N LEU A 230 -8.87 4.58 19.30
CA LEU A 230 -9.43 4.93 20.60
C LEU A 230 -8.37 5.38 21.62
N THR A 231 -7.16 4.82 21.51
CA THR A 231 -6.02 5.15 22.38
C THR A 231 -5.23 6.37 21.93
N GLY A 232 -5.53 6.92 20.75
CA GLY A 232 -4.83 8.08 20.20
C GLY A 232 -3.36 7.81 19.89
N PHE A 233 -3.03 6.60 19.45
CA PHE A 233 -1.65 6.24 19.11
C PHE A 233 -1.08 7.15 18.03
N ASP A 234 0.22 7.46 18.15
CA ASP A 234 0.90 8.33 17.19
C ASP A 234 0.91 7.72 15.78
N LEU A 235 0.39 8.49 14.81
CA LEU A 235 0.33 8.08 13.41
C LEU A 235 1.73 7.88 12.83
N GLY A 236 2.69 8.75 13.19
CA GLY A 236 4.07 8.62 12.72
C GLY A 236 4.70 7.31 13.14
N PHE A 237 4.49 6.90 14.39
CA PHE A 237 4.90 5.61 14.92
C PHE A 237 4.23 4.44 14.19
N ILE A 238 2.89 4.47 14.01
CA ILE A 238 2.15 3.41 13.28
C ILE A 238 2.68 3.28 11.85
N SER A 239 2.85 4.39 11.13
CA SER A 239 3.35 4.40 9.76
C SER A 239 4.76 3.85 9.67
N LYS A 240 5.67 4.25 10.55
CA LYS A 240 7.04 3.69 10.59
C LYS A 240 7.01 2.17 10.86
N LEU A 241 6.25 1.73 11.86
CA LEU A 241 6.12 0.32 12.23
C LEU A 241 5.58 -0.51 11.06
N SER A 242 4.47 -0.09 10.46
CA SER A 242 3.84 -0.78 9.33
C SER A 242 4.76 -0.82 8.10
N THR A 243 5.48 0.27 7.81
CA THR A 243 6.40 0.33 6.68
C THR A 243 7.59 -0.60 6.88
N SER A 244 8.20 -0.60 8.07
CA SER A 244 9.31 -1.49 8.38
C SER A 244 8.93 -2.96 8.23
N VAL A 245 7.75 -3.37 8.72
CA VAL A 245 7.24 -4.74 8.53
C VAL A 245 7.03 -5.05 7.05
N SER A 246 6.40 -4.14 6.29
CA SER A 246 6.17 -4.33 4.85
C SER A 246 7.48 -4.46 4.05
N LEU A 247 8.52 -3.68 4.38
CA LEU A 247 9.83 -3.78 3.75
C LEU A 247 10.51 -5.11 4.07
N LEU A 248 10.44 -5.58 5.33
CA LEU A 248 10.98 -6.89 5.71
C LEU A 248 10.21 -8.04 5.05
N GLN A 249 8.89 -7.93 4.90
CA GLN A 249 8.09 -8.88 4.14
C GLN A 249 8.53 -8.95 2.67
N LYS A 250 8.86 -7.81 2.04
CA LYS A 250 9.39 -7.77 0.66
C LYS A 250 10.70 -8.54 0.51
N VAL A 251 11.55 -8.56 1.54
CA VAL A 251 12.78 -9.40 1.54
C VAL A 251 12.41 -10.88 1.37
N LEU A 252 11.36 -11.35 2.05
CA LEU A 252 10.89 -12.73 1.90
C LEU A 252 10.36 -13.01 0.49
N VAL A 253 9.60 -12.08 -0.09
CA VAL A 253 9.11 -12.21 -1.48
C VAL A 253 10.27 -12.30 -2.47
N LEU A 254 11.31 -11.48 -2.29
CA LEU A 254 12.51 -11.50 -3.13
C LEU A 254 13.34 -12.77 -2.92
N ALA A 255 13.41 -13.28 -1.69
CA ALA A 255 14.02 -14.58 -1.42
C ALA A 255 13.24 -15.71 -2.12
N SER A 256 11.90 -15.68 -2.09
CA SER A 256 11.06 -16.64 -2.83
C SER A 256 11.33 -16.58 -4.34
N LEU A 257 11.46 -15.38 -4.92
CA LEU A 257 11.82 -15.21 -6.34
C LEU A 257 13.21 -15.79 -6.65
N TRP A 258 14.19 -15.55 -5.79
CA TRP A 258 15.53 -16.12 -5.92
C TRP A 258 15.50 -17.66 -5.92
N PHE A 259 14.78 -18.26 -4.97
CA PHE A 259 14.66 -19.71 -4.87
C PHE A 259 13.87 -20.29 -6.05
N LEU A 260 12.81 -19.62 -6.50
CA LEU A 260 12.04 -20.01 -7.69
C LEU A 260 12.95 -20.02 -8.95
N ALA A 261 13.72 -18.95 -9.15
CA ALA A 261 14.66 -18.84 -10.27
C ALA A 261 15.78 -19.90 -10.22
N SER A 262 16.16 -20.34 -9.01
CA SER A 262 17.23 -21.32 -8.80
C SER A 262 16.76 -22.76 -8.94
N LYS A 263 15.59 -23.08 -8.37
CA LYS A 263 15.08 -24.45 -8.27
C LYS A 263 14.14 -24.82 -9.42
N TYR A 264 13.40 -23.85 -9.96
CA TYR A 264 12.40 -24.06 -11.01
C TYR A 264 12.51 -23.01 -12.14
N PRO A 265 13.67 -22.89 -12.82
CA PRO A 265 13.89 -21.85 -13.84
C PRO A 265 12.90 -21.94 -15.01
N GLN A 266 12.46 -23.16 -15.36
CA GLN A 266 11.47 -23.38 -16.43
C GLN A 266 10.10 -22.78 -16.08
N CYS A 267 9.65 -22.93 -14.83
CA CYS A 267 8.40 -22.34 -14.35
C CYS A 267 8.52 -20.82 -14.25
N ALA A 268 9.66 -20.34 -13.76
CA ALA A 268 9.96 -18.91 -13.65
C ALA A 268 9.93 -18.19 -15.01
N GLY A 269 10.21 -18.90 -16.11
CA GLY A 269 10.15 -18.41 -17.48
C GLY A 269 8.76 -18.37 -18.11
N ARG A 270 7.73 -18.97 -17.51
CA ARG A 270 6.33 -18.99 -18.03
C ARG A 270 5.59 -17.65 -17.88
N THR A 271 6.20 -16.68 -17.21
CA THR A 271 5.60 -15.37 -16.98
C THR A 271 5.27 -14.65 -18.31
N LYS A 272 4.14 -13.94 -18.35
CA LYS A 272 3.80 -13.07 -19.49
C LYS A 272 4.71 -11.84 -19.56
N LEU A 273 5.32 -11.45 -18.45
CA LEU A 273 6.37 -10.43 -18.41
C LEU A 273 7.68 -11.05 -18.92
N LYS A 274 8.11 -10.66 -20.12
CA LYS A 274 9.35 -11.14 -20.74
C LYS A 274 10.59 -10.57 -20.06
N ILE A 275 10.90 -11.04 -18.85
CA ILE A 275 12.11 -10.73 -18.12
C ILE A 275 13.02 -11.97 -18.13
N PRO A 276 14.29 -11.85 -18.54
CA PRO A 276 15.21 -12.99 -18.51
C PRO A 276 15.37 -13.53 -17.08
N VAL A 277 15.24 -14.84 -16.89
CA VAL A 277 15.37 -15.51 -15.58
C VAL A 277 16.74 -15.24 -14.93
N SER A 278 17.78 -15.01 -15.73
CA SER A 278 19.11 -14.60 -15.25
C SER A 278 19.09 -13.31 -14.45
N LEU A 279 18.13 -12.42 -14.70
CA LEU A 279 17.99 -11.15 -14.00
C LEU A 279 17.26 -11.28 -12.66
N TYR A 280 16.53 -12.37 -12.42
CA TYR A 280 15.77 -12.54 -11.17
C TYR A 280 16.68 -12.56 -9.93
N LYS A 281 17.84 -13.21 -10.03
CA LYS A 281 18.83 -13.28 -8.94
C LYS A 281 19.40 -11.90 -8.57
N PRO A 282 20.04 -11.16 -9.50
CA PRO A 282 20.59 -9.84 -9.19
C PRO A 282 19.51 -8.85 -8.75
N TRP A 283 18.31 -8.86 -9.35
CA TRP A 283 17.20 -8.02 -8.89
C TRP A 283 16.74 -8.37 -7.48
N SER A 284 16.68 -9.66 -7.14
CA SER A 284 16.29 -10.09 -5.78
C SER A 284 17.27 -9.60 -4.73
N VAL A 285 18.58 -9.70 -5.01
CA VAL A 285 19.62 -9.20 -4.09
C VAL A 285 19.56 -7.69 -3.98
N PHE A 286 19.52 -6.97 -5.10
CA PHE A 286 19.43 -5.51 -5.09
C PHE A 286 18.20 -5.00 -4.34
N GLY A 287 17.03 -5.59 -4.60
CA GLY A 287 15.80 -5.26 -3.92
C GLY A 287 15.84 -5.59 -2.43
N ALA A 288 16.43 -6.74 -2.04
CA ALA A 288 16.52 -7.16 -0.65
C ALA A 288 17.45 -6.23 0.14
N VAL A 289 18.61 -5.89 -0.42
CA VAL A 289 19.55 -4.92 0.18
C VAL A 289 18.85 -3.56 0.35
N THR A 290 18.17 -3.07 -0.68
CA THR A 290 17.44 -1.79 -0.61
C THR A 290 16.36 -1.83 0.48
N ALA A 291 15.55 -2.89 0.53
CA ALA A 291 14.51 -3.06 1.52
C ALA A 291 15.07 -3.12 2.96
N VAL A 292 16.18 -3.84 3.17
CA VAL A 292 16.87 -3.93 4.47
C VAL A 292 17.42 -2.58 4.90
N VAL A 293 18.06 -1.83 3.99
CA VAL A 293 18.62 -0.50 4.29
C VAL A 293 17.51 0.47 4.69
N LEU A 294 16.42 0.52 3.93
CA LEU A 294 15.27 1.37 4.22
C LEU A 294 14.57 0.95 5.53
N ALA A 295 14.37 -0.35 5.75
CA ALA A 295 13.78 -0.86 6.99
C ALA A 295 14.65 -0.51 8.21
N SER A 296 15.97 -0.66 8.09
CA SER A 296 16.92 -0.35 9.15
C SER A 296 16.93 1.14 9.49
N SER A 297 16.85 2.03 8.49
CA SER A 297 16.74 3.47 8.70
C SER A 297 15.48 3.86 9.50
N LEU A 298 14.34 3.26 9.15
CA LEU A 298 13.09 3.49 9.87
C LEU A 298 13.14 2.93 11.29
N LEU A 299 13.64 1.71 11.47
CA LEU A 299 13.76 1.06 12.78
C LEU A 299 14.74 1.80 13.70
N ALA A 300 15.85 2.32 13.18
CA ALA A 300 16.80 3.12 13.95
C ALA A 300 16.19 4.41 14.50
N SER A 301 15.12 4.91 13.86
CA SER A 301 14.38 6.11 14.27
C SER A 301 13.26 5.82 15.28
N MET A 302 13.12 4.57 15.75
CA MET A 302 12.07 4.14 16.69
C MET A 302 12.65 3.76 18.07
N PRO A 303 11.84 3.76 19.15
CA PRO A 303 12.27 3.29 20.46
C PRO A 303 12.79 1.84 20.41
N LYS A 304 13.93 1.58 21.06
CA LYS A 304 14.57 0.25 21.06
C LYS A 304 13.63 -0.87 21.49
N GLN A 305 12.76 -0.61 22.48
CA GLN A 305 11.77 -1.56 22.97
C GLN A 305 10.77 -2.00 21.87
N SER A 306 10.29 -1.05 21.07
CA SER A 306 9.37 -1.33 19.95
C SER A 306 10.05 -2.15 18.86
N VAL A 307 11.31 -1.84 18.56
CA VAL A 307 12.12 -2.60 17.58
C VAL A 307 12.35 -4.02 18.07
N THR A 308 12.71 -4.21 19.34
CA THR A 308 12.90 -5.56 19.90
C THR A 308 11.61 -6.38 19.90
N LEU A 309 10.47 -5.75 20.21
CA LEU A 309 9.17 -6.41 20.16
C LEU A 309 8.83 -6.84 18.73
N LEU A 310 9.02 -5.96 17.76
CA LEU A 310 8.76 -6.24 16.35
C LEU A 310 9.62 -7.40 15.84
N LEU A 311 10.93 -7.37 16.11
CA LEU A 311 11.83 -8.45 15.70
C LEU A 311 11.49 -9.77 16.40
N GLY A 312 11.11 -9.71 17.68
CA GLY A 312 10.62 -10.87 18.43
C GLY A 312 9.36 -11.47 17.82
N LEU A 313 8.37 -10.65 17.46
CA LEU A 313 7.15 -11.09 16.79
C LEU A 313 7.44 -11.72 15.43
N LEU A 314 8.30 -11.11 14.61
CA LEU A 314 8.70 -11.68 13.33
C LEU A 314 9.42 -13.02 13.49
N ALA A 315 10.30 -13.15 14.49
CA ALA A 315 10.97 -14.40 14.79
C ALA A 315 9.98 -15.49 15.24
N VAL A 316 9.02 -15.16 16.10
CA VAL A 316 7.95 -16.08 16.51
C VAL A 316 7.10 -16.50 15.34
N SER A 317 6.67 -15.56 14.48
CA SER A 317 5.91 -15.87 13.26
C SER A 317 6.70 -16.78 12.31
N TRP A 318 8.00 -16.55 12.16
CA TRP A 318 8.88 -17.39 11.35
C TRP A 318 8.98 -18.81 11.90
N VAL A 319 9.25 -18.96 13.19
CA VAL A 319 9.31 -20.27 13.87
C VAL A 319 7.98 -21.01 13.75
N TYR A 320 6.87 -20.30 13.96
CA TYR A 320 5.53 -20.84 13.80
C TYR A 320 5.28 -21.35 12.38
N ALA A 321 5.60 -20.54 11.37
CA ALA A 321 5.48 -20.92 9.97
C ALA A 321 6.33 -22.16 9.65
N CYS A 322 7.61 -22.18 10.03
CA CYS A 322 8.49 -23.34 9.80
C CYS A 322 7.99 -24.61 10.51
N ALA A 323 7.46 -24.50 11.74
CA ALA A 323 6.93 -25.63 12.48
C ALA A 323 5.61 -26.15 11.89
N GLY A 324 4.74 -25.26 11.43
CA GLY A 324 3.48 -25.61 10.76
C GLY A 324 3.70 -26.26 9.40
N LEU A 325 4.60 -25.70 8.59
CA LEU A 325 4.93 -26.20 7.25
C LEU A 325 5.55 -27.60 7.27
N LYS A 326 6.34 -27.95 8.29
CA LYS A 326 6.92 -29.31 8.42
C LYS A 326 5.87 -30.42 8.57
N LYS A 327 4.66 -30.07 9.02
CA LYS A 327 3.58 -31.03 9.28
C LYS A 327 2.65 -31.21 8.09
N LYS A 328 2.92 -30.56 6.96
CA LYS A 328 1.98 -30.48 5.84
C LYS A 328 2.69 -30.67 4.51
N GLU A 329 2.08 -31.48 3.66
CA GLU A 329 2.43 -31.53 2.25
C GLU A 329 1.70 -30.40 1.53
N ILE A 330 2.46 -29.46 0.98
CA ILE A 330 1.92 -28.43 0.10
C ILE A 330 1.91 -29.01 -1.32
N PRO A 331 0.75 -29.06 -2.01
CA PRO A 331 0.68 -29.49 -3.39
C PRO A 331 1.67 -28.72 -4.28
N GLN A 332 2.39 -29.41 -5.16
CA GLN A 332 3.28 -28.76 -6.12
C GLN A 332 2.47 -28.19 -7.29
N ASP A 333 1.85 -27.04 -7.06
CA ASP A 333 0.98 -26.39 -8.04
C ASP A 333 1.73 -25.51 -9.06
N LEU A 334 3.06 -25.41 -8.93
CA LEU A 334 3.91 -24.62 -9.84
C LEU A 334 3.87 -25.12 -11.29
N ASP A 335 3.53 -26.39 -11.50
CA ASP A 335 3.47 -27.01 -12.82
C ASP A 335 2.11 -26.84 -13.52
N VAL A 336 1.06 -26.46 -12.78
CA VAL A 336 -0.31 -26.30 -13.29
C VAL A 336 -0.45 -24.95 -14.00
N ASP A 337 -0.86 -24.96 -15.27
CA ASP A 337 -1.16 -23.74 -16.01
C ASP A 337 -2.60 -23.28 -15.71
N TYR A 338 -2.71 -22.38 -14.74
CA TYR A 338 -3.99 -21.76 -14.35
C TYR A 338 -4.48 -20.69 -15.35
N ILE A 339 -3.71 -20.36 -16.39
CA ILE A 339 -3.96 -19.19 -17.27
C ILE A 339 -4.48 -19.61 -18.66
N GLY A 340 -4.77 -20.89 -18.87
CA GLY A 340 -5.50 -21.37 -20.04
C GLY A 340 -4.67 -21.42 -21.32
N GLY A 341 -3.42 -21.85 -21.24
CA GLY A 341 -2.69 -22.37 -22.39
C GLY A 341 -3.11 -23.81 -22.70
N ASP A 342 -4.01 -23.98 -23.67
CA ASP A 342 -4.39 -25.28 -24.27
C ASP A 342 -4.81 -26.36 -23.26
N GLN A 343 -6.08 -26.31 -22.83
CA GLN A 343 -6.80 -27.53 -22.43
C GLN A 343 -7.02 -28.45 -23.64
N LYS A 344 -5.95 -28.92 -24.29
CA LYS A 344 -6.03 -30.12 -25.11
C LYS A 344 -5.99 -31.32 -24.19
N LYS A 345 -7.18 -31.84 -23.90
CA LYS A 345 -7.49 -33.25 -23.61
C LYS A 345 -6.31 -34.06 -23.08
N LYS A 346 -6.16 -34.11 -21.75
CA LYS A 346 -5.73 -35.37 -21.14
C LYS A 346 -7.00 -36.17 -20.87
N GLU A 347 -7.38 -37.00 -21.82
CA GLU A 347 -8.28 -38.12 -21.55
C GLU A 347 -7.68 -38.96 -20.41
N PRO A 348 -8.49 -39.50 -19.48
CA PRO A 348 -8.00 -40.45 -18.51
C PRO A 348 -7.59 -41.73 -19.24
N GLU A 349 -6.32 -42.10 -19.14
CA GLU A 349 -5.90 -43.47 -19.44
C GLU A 349 -6.71 -44.41 -18.54
N LYS A 350 -7.38 -45.37 -19.18
CA LYS A 350 -8.17 -46.43 -18.55
C LYS A 350 -7.28 -47.47 -17.88
#